data_AF-A0A956FK58-F1
#
_entry.id   AF-A0A956FK58-F1
#
_cell.length_a   1.000
_cell.length_b   1.000
_cell.length_c   1.000
_cell.angle_alpha   90.00
_cell.angle_beta   90.00
_cell.angle_gamma   90.00
#
_symmetry.space_group_name_H-M   'P 1'
#
loop_
_entity.id
_entity.type
_entity.pdbx_description
1 polymer ?
#
loop_
_entity_poly.entity_id
_entity_poly.type
_entity_poly.pdbx_seq_one_letter_code
_entity_poly.pdbx_strand_id
1 'polypeptide(L)'
;MARVATALLPVLLALGGCGRSPVDWLDLADELELEPDDPVAGGCRKVDFLFVIDDSASMADNQRRLVESFDVFIAGVMRSEEALGSVHVGVVTTDVYVPGPPECRALGGLVTQTGGYNSSETQCGPYAEGHNYMTEQDDLYETFPCAAQVGTTGNTLEHPLEALTSAVTKMQGPGECNEGFIRDDALLVAVIVTDEDDPGPVAHRYEKLVDAKGGHEDNVVLVGLINEPDTECQLGGHASIGLWIDELIGMFSHGTVAPVCGDYSQAFMQAVEVVEAACQDGG
;
A
#
# COMPACT_ATOMS: atom_id res chain seq x y z
N MET A 1 -65.74 -34.88 -58.89
CA MET A 1 -64.48 -35.59 -58.61
C MET A 1 -63.34 -34.57 -58.69
N ALA A 2 -62.49 -34.50 -57.65
CA ALA A 2 -61.07 -34.09 -57.68
C ALA A 2 -60.73 -32.66 -58.20
N ARG A 3 -59.68 -31.95 -57.77
CA ARG A 3 -58.63 -32.09 -56.75
C ARG A 3 -57.91 -30.72 -56.71
N VAL A 4 -57.32 -30.42 -55.56
CA VAL A 4 -56.33 -29.37 -55.30
C VAL A 4 -55.02 -29.59 -56.07
N ALA A 5 -54.36 -28.52 -56.53
CA ALA A 5 -52.91 -28.36 -56.78
C ALA A 5 -52.66 -26.85 -57.09
N THR A 6 -51.89 -26.03 -56.38
CA THR A 6 -50.51 -26.05 -55.85
C THR A 6 -49.40 -26.06 -56.92
N ALA A 7 -48.75 -24.91 -57.13
CA ALA A 7 -47.36 -24.74 -57.62
C ALA A 7 -46.92 -23.29 -57.31
N LEU A 8 -46.21 -23.01 -56.22
CA LEU A 8 -44.74 -23.00 -56.04
C LEU A 8 -43.99 -22.01 -56.95
N LEU A 9 -43.73 -20.81 -56.40
CA LEU A 9 -42.73 -19.85 -56.89
C LEU A 9 -41.38 -20.13 -56.19
N PRO A 10 -40.23 -20.10 -56.89
CA PRO A 10 -38.94 -20.34 -56.26
C PRO A 10 -38.43 -19.08 -55.56
N VAL A 11 -37.96 -19.25 -54.32
CA VAL A 11 -37.16 -18.26 -53.59
C VAL A 11 -35.71 -18.39 -54.04
N LEU A 12 -35.13 -17.34 -54.63
CA LEU A 12 -33.69 -17.22 -54.81
C LEU A 12 -33.09 -16.60 -53.54
N LEU A 13 -32.24 -17.37 -52.85
CA LEU A 13 -31.30 -16.84 -51.86
C LEU A 13 -30.17 -16.08 -52.57
N ALA A 14 -29.98 -14.80 -52.24
CA ALA A 14 -28.74 -14.09 -52.46
C ALA A 14 -28.02 -13.92 -51.12
N LEU A 15 -26.87 -14.58 -50.99
CA LEU A 15 -25.86 -14.35 -49.96
C LEU A 15 -25.03 -13.13 -50.37
N GLY A 16 -24.81 -12.16 -49.47
CA GLY A 16 -23.84 -11.09 -49.71
C GLY A 16 -23.93 -9.89 -48.76
N GLY A 17 -23.18 -9.93 -47.66
CA GLY A 17 -22.48 -8.78 -47.05
C GLY A 17 -23.28 -7.80 -46.19
N CYS A 18 -23.17 -7.91 -44.86
CA CYS A 18 -23.34 -6.75 -43.97
C CYS A 18 -22.09 -5.87 -44.10
N GLY A 19 -22.21 -4.75 -44.82
CA GLY A 19 -21.19 -3.71 -44.84
C GLY A 19 -21.07 -3.09 -43.44
N ARG A 20 -19.92 -3.29 -42.79
CA ARG A 20 -19.48 -2.38 -41.73
C ARG A 20 -18.92 -1.15 -42.42
N SER A 21 -19.57 0.00 -42.20
CA SER A 21 -18.95 1.29 -42.47
C SER A 21 -17.59 1.35 -41.77
N PRO A 22 -16.58 2.04 -42.34
CA PRO A 22 -15.37 2.36 -41.60
C PRO A 22 -15.82 3.15 -40.36
N VAL A 23 -15.49 2.64 -39.18
CA VAL A 23 -15.58 3.42 -37.95
C VAL A 23 -14.64 4.60 -38.13
N ASP A 24 -15.23 5.80 -38.19
CA ASP A 24 -14.50 7.05 -38.19
C ASP A 24 -13.91 7.20 -36.80
N TRP A 25 -12.57 7.18 -36.71
CA TRP A 25 -11.85 7.23 -35.44
C TRP A 25 -12.07 8.55 -34.68
N LEU A 26 -12.68 9.55 -35.33
CA LEU A 26 -13.04 10.83 -34.71
C LEU A 26 -14.33 10.80 -33.88
N ASP A 27 -15.23 9.83 -34.06
CA ASP A 27 -16.51 9.79 -33.32
C ASP A 27 -16.43 9.01 -31.99
N LEU A 28 -15.36 8.24 -31.75
CA LEU A 28 -15.18 7.49 -30.49
C LEU A 28 -14.41 8.26 -29.41
N ALA A 29 -13.88 9.44 -29.74
CA ALA A 29 -13.23 10.32 -28.78
C ALA A 29 -14.21 11.27 -28.07
N ASP A 30 -15.46 11.36 -28.54
CA ASP A 30 -16.47 12.33 -28.05
C ASP A 30 -17.51 11.69 -27.10
N GLU A 31 -17.49 10.35 -26.92
CA GLU A 31 -18.34 9.61 -25.97
C GLU A 31 -17.57 8.94 -24.81
N LEU A 32 -16.26 9.17 -24.74
CA LEU A 32 -15.48 8.96 -23.51
C LEU A 32 -15.32 10.33 -22.85
N GLU A 33 -16.42 10.85 -22.30
CA GLU A 33 -16.32 11.70 -21.12
C GLU A 33 -15.67 10.83 -20.04
N LEU A 34 -14.33 10.81 -20.02
CA LEU A 34 -13.59 10.42 -18.83
C LEU A 34 -14.12 11.33 -17.73
N GLU A 35 -14.90 10.77 -16.81
CA GLU A 35 -15.33 11.52 -15.64
C GLU A 35 -14.05 12.07 -14.98
N PRO A 36 -13.96 13.37 -14.70
CA PRO A 36 -12.77 14.00 -14.15
C PRO A 36 -12.40 13.52 -12.73
N ASP A 37 -13.14 12.53 -12.21
CA ASP A 37 -13.03 11.92 -10.90
C ASP A 37 -12.54 10.47 -10.96
N ASP A 38 -11.83 10.04 -12.02
CA ASP A 38 -10.97 8.86 -11.91
C ASP A 38 -9.71 9.28 -11.13
N PRO A 39 -9.54 8.85 -9.86
CA PRO A 39 -8.46 9.30 -9.00
C PRO A 39 -7.06 8.95 -9.52
N VAL A 40 -6.96 8.14 -10.59
CA VAL A 40 -5.69 7.70 -11.19
C VAL A 40 -5.49 8.21 -12.62
N ALA A 41 -6.50 8.76 -13.28
CA ALA A 41 -6.39 9.25 -14.67
C ALA A 41 -5.60 10.58 -14.81
N GLY A 42 -5.02 11.07 -13.71
CA GLY A 42 -4.39 12.38 -13.62
C GLY A 42 -2.95 12.40 -13.11
N GLY A 43 -2.16 11.35 -13.34
CA GLY A 43 -0.68 11.34 -13.36
C GLY A 43 0.08 11.92 -12.17
N CYS A 44 0.99 11.12 -11.59
CA CYS A 44 1.96 11.47 -10.53
C CYS A 44 1.67 12.70 -9.68
N ARG A 45 0.94 12.60 -8.57
CA ARG A 45 0.92 13.74 -7.63
C ARG A 45 1.09 13.41 -6.17
N LYS A 46 0.73 12.22 -5.70
CA LYS A 46 0.71 11.95 -4.25
C LYS A 46 1.00 10.48 -3.92
N VAL A 47 1.78 10.24 -2.88
CA VAL A 47 2.03 8.90 -2.33
C VAL A 47 1.91 8.93 -0.80
N ASP A 48 1.22 7.96 -0.25
CA ASP A 48 1.12 7.71 1.20
C ASP A 48 1.91 6.45 1.52
N PHE A 49 3.09 6.62 2.12
CA PHE A 49 3.91 5.53 2.64
C PHE A 49 3.46 5.17 4.05
N LEU A 50 3.08 3.92 4.26
CA LEU A 50 2.72 3.39 5.57
C LEU A 50 3.69 2.27 5.97
N PHE A 51 4.48 2.50 7.01
CA PHE A 51 5.36 1.50 7.57
C PHE A 51 4.69 0.84 8.78
N VAL A 52 4.43 -0.46 8.68
CA VAL A 52 3.93 -1.29 9.77
C VAL A 52 5.11 -2.04 10.35
N ILE A 53 5.57 -1.62 11.52
CA ILE A 53 6.82 -2.10 12.11
C ILE A 53 6.51 -2.92 13.35
N ASP A 54 6.97 -4.16 13.34
CA ASP A 54 6.90 -5.04 14.48
C ASP A 54 7.81 -4.56 15.61
N ASP A 55 7.21 -4.40 16.79
CA ASP A 55 7.81 -3.88 17.99
C ASP A 55 8.07 -4.97 19.05
N SER A 56 8.04 -6.25 18.63
CA SER A 56 8.38 -7.40 19.46
C SER A 56 9.89 -7.48 19.77
N ALA A 57 10.25 -8.36 20.71
CA ALA A 57 11.60 -8.45 21.26
C ALA A 57 12.69 -8.85 20.25
N SER A 58 12.32 -9.56 19.17
CA SER A 58 13.24 -10.05 18.12
C SER A 58 13.61 -8.97 17.09
N MET A 59 12.86 -7.89 17.01
CA MET A 59 12.90 -6.95 15.89
C MET A 59 14.05 -5.93 15.92
N ALA A 60 14.90 -5.91 16.96
CA ALA A 60 15.94 -4.90 17.12
C ALA A 60 16.87 -4.76 15.90
N ASP A 61 17.34 -5.88 15.35
CA ASP A 61 18.24 -5.87 14.21
C ASP A 61 17.50 -5.56 12.90
N ASN A 62 16.24 -5.97 12.78
CA ASN A 62 15.41 -5.73 11.60
C ASN A 62 14.99 -4.25 11.50
N GLN A 63 14.65 -3.61 12.63
CA GLN A 63 14.40 -2.16 12.71
C GLN A 63 15.66 -1.36 12.32
N ARG A 64 16.85 -1.78 12.79
CA ARG A 64 18.11 -1.14 12.40
C ARG A 64 18.38 -1.27 10.90
N ARG A 65 18.19 -2.47 10.33
CA ARG A 65 18.32 -2.69 8.87
C ARG A 65 17.36 -1.80 8.07
N LEU A 66 16.13 -1.63 8.55
CA LEU A 66 15.13 -0.78 7.92
C LEU A 66 15.63 0.67 7.86
N VAL A 67 16.08 1.21 9.00
CA VAL A 67 16.63 2.56 9.09
C VAL A 67 17.86 2.73 8.19
N GLU A 68 18.79 1.77 8.20
CA GLU A 68 20.00 1.80 7.36
C GLU A 68 19.68 1.73 5.85
N SER A 69 18.56 1.11 5.47
CA SER A 69 18.12 0.98 4.08
C SER A 69 17.26 2.16 3.61
N PHE A 70 16.73 2.96 4.55
CA PHE A 70 15.77 4.01 4.25
C PHE A 70 16.36 5.11 3.36
N ASP A 71 17.61 5.51 3.58
CA ASP A 71 18.28 6.55 2.79
C ASP A 71 18.22 6.25 1.28
N VAL A 72 18.43 4.99 0.91
CA VAL A 72 18.41 4.57 -0.51
C VAL A 72 16.97 4.56 -1.05
N PHE A 73 16.03 4.09 -0.25
CA PHE A 73 14.61 4.06 -0.60
C PHE A 73 14.06 5.46 -0.80
N ILE A 74 14.20 6.33 0.20
CA ILE A 74 13.66 7.68 0.15
C ILE A 74 14.39 8.52 -0.89
N ALA A 75 15.69 8.33 -1.13
CA ALA A 75 16.36 8.97 -2.24
C ALA A 75 15.88 8.49 -3.61
N GLY A 76 15.35 7.27 -3.73
CA GLY A 76 14.68 6.77 -4.93
C GLY A 76 13.34 7.49 -5.14
N VAL A 77 12.49 7.49 -4.10
CA VAL A 77 11.21 8.21 -4.09
C VAL A 77 11.40 9.71 -4.35
N MET A 78 12.36 10.35 -3.67
CA MET A 78 12.66 11.77 -3.83
C MET A 78 13.36 12.07 -5.16
N ARG A 79 14.10 11.15 -5.79
CA ARG A 79 14.60 11.39 -7.15
C ARG A 79 13.46 11.45 -8.17
N SER A 80 12.32 10.86 -7.85
CA SER A 80 11.07 11.07 -8.57
C SER A 80 10.42 12.43 -8.27
N GLU A 81 11.03 13.35 -7.49
CA GLU A 81 10.51 14.71 -7.16
C GLU A 81 10.32 15.65 -8.36
N GLU A 82 10.94 15.41 -9.52
CA GLU A 82 10.48 16.12 -10.74
C GLU A 82 9.06 15.69 -11.16
N ALA A 83 8.54 14.59 -10.61
CA ALA A 83 7.22 14.04 -10.85
C ALA A 83 6.31 14.02 -9.61
N LEU A 84 6.81 13.71 -8.39
CA LEU A 84 6.01 13.59 -7.17
C LEU A 84 5.75 14.94 -6.51
N GLY A 85 4.47 15.31 -6.39
CA GLY A 85 4.04 16.60 -5.84
C GLY A 85 3.89 16.66 -4.31
N SER A 86 3.61 15.54 -3.64
CA SER A 86 3.45 15.49 -2.18
C SER A 86 3.53 14.05 -1.63
N VAL A 87 4.15 13.89 -0.46
CA VAL A 87 4.28 12.58 0.20
C VAL A 87 3.75 12.64 1.62
N HIS A 88 3.07 11.59 2.06
CA HIS A 88 2.83 11.33 3.48
C HIS A 88 3.64 10.10 3.88
N VAL A 89 4.29 10.14 5.04
CA VAL A 89 5.01 8.99 5.60
C VAL A 89 4.52 8.75 7.03
N GLY A 90 3.85 7.62 7.22
CA GLY A 90 3.31 7.19 8.50
C GLY A 90 4.01 5.94 9.01
N VAL A 91 4.15 5.83 10.32
CA VAL A 91 4.63 4.62 11.00
C VAL A 91 3.57 4.17 12.00
N VAL A 92 3.26 2.88 12.02
CA VAL A 92 2.40 2.23 13.03
C VAL A 92 3.10 0.97 13.54
N THR A 93 2.75 0.51 14.74
CA THR A 93 3.26 -0.77 15.28
C THR A 93 2.26 -1.90 15.07
N THR A 94 2.73 -3.13 15.31
CA THR A 94 1.92 -4.36 15.26
C THR A 94 1.09 -4.58 16.53
N ASP A 95 1.06 -3.61 17.44
CA ASP A 95 0.39 -3.70 18.73
C ASP A 95 -0.32 -2.38 19.12
N VAL A 96 -0.88 -2.32 20.33
CA VAL A 96 -1.38 -1.05 20.87
C VAL A 96 -0.20 -0.25 21.42
N TYR A 97 0.31 0.66 20.59
CA TYR A 97 1.44 1.49 20.96
C TYR A 97 1.07 2.52 22.02
N VAL A 98 1.74 2.44 23.18
CA VAL A 98 1.46 3.32 24.32
C VAL A 98 2.21 4.67 24.27
N PRO A 99 3.47 4.74 23.79
CA PRO A 99 4.16 6.03 23.62
C PRO A 99 3.36 7.00 22.74
N GLY A 100 3.37 8.28 23.11
CA GLY A 100 2.64 9.32 22.39
C GLY A 100 1.26 9.67 22.98
N PRO A 101 0.47 10.44 22.22
CA PRO A 101 -0.75 11.06 22.71
C PRO A 101 -1.91 10.06 22.82
N PRO A 102 -2.88 10.27 23.73
CA PRO A 102 -3.93 9.28 24.02
C PRO A 102 -4.77 8.83 22.82
N GLU A 103 -5.03 9.73 21.88
CA GLU A 103 -5.79 9.47 20.65
C GLU A 103 -5.09 8.45 19.73
N CYS A 104 -3.76 8.32 19.84
CA CYS A 104 -2.95 7.38 19.06
C CYS A 104 -2.75 6.03 19.73
N ARG A 105 -3.23 5.84 20.99
CA ARG A 105 -3.04 4.59 21.75
C ARG A 105 -4.03 3.52 21.36
N ALA A 106 -4.00 3.15 20.08
CA ALA A 106 -4.80 2.10 19.47
C ALA A 106 -3.98 1.40 18.40
N LEU A 107 -4.34 0.15 18.09
CA LEU A 107 -3.74 -0.59 16.99
C LEU A 107 -3.95 0.16 15.67
N GLY A 108 -2.86 0.42 14.94
CA GLY A 108 -2.85 1.24 13.73
C GLY A 108 -2.81 2.76 13.98
N GLY A 109 -2.58 3.21 15.22
CA GLY A 109 -2.35 4.62 15.52
C GLY A 109 -0.95 5.05 15.09
N LEU A 110 -0.84 6.22 14.46
CA LEU A 110 0.43 6.76 13.99
C LEU A 110 1.41 7.09 15.13
N VAL A 111 2.67 6.77 14.91
CA VAL A 111 3.78 6.99 15.84
C VAL A 111 4.29 8.42 15.75
N THR A 112 4.16 9.16 16.85
CA THR A 112 4.71 10.53 17.00
C THR A 112 5.79 10.64 18.07
N GLN A 113 5.89 9.63 18.93
CA GLN A 113 6.84 9.49 20.00
C GLN A 113 7.15 8.02 20.14
N THR A 114 8.41 7.68 20.37
CA THR A 114 8.84 6.31 20.66
C THR A 114 9.24 6.14 22.11
N GLY A 115 9.27 4.90 22.59
CA GLY A 115 9.75 4.55 23.91
C GLY A 115 9.89 3.05 24.08
N GLY A 116 10.60 2.64 25.14
CA GLY A 116 10.91 1.24 25.39
C GLY A 116 12.30 0.82 24.90
N TYR A 117 12.68 -0.39 25.25
CA TYR A 117 14.00 -0.94 24.93
C TYR A 117 14.27 -0.93 23.43
N ASN A 118 15.49 -0.55 23.03
CA ASN A 118 15.94 -0.39 21.63
C ASN A 118 15.17 0.64 20.79
N SER A 119 14.23 1.40 21.37
CA SER A 119 13.58 2.50 20.65
C SER A 119 14.49 3.72 20.56
N SER A 120 14.08 4.73 19.79
CA SER A 120 14.72 6.04 19.81
C SER A 120 14.47 6.84 21.10
N GLU A 121 13.57 6.38 22.00
CA GLU A 121 13.24 7.01 23.31
C GLU A 121 12.99 8.53 23.20
N THR A 122 12.32 8.96 22.13
CA THR A 122 12.30 10.36 21.70
C THR A 122 10.91 10.78 21.21
N GLN A 123 10.57 12.06 21.39
CA GLN A 123 9.48 12.69 20.66
C GLN A 123 9.94 12.95 19.22
N CYS A 124 9.40 12.21 18.25
CA CYS A 124 9.81 12.31 16.84
C CYS A 124 9.15 13.47 16.10
N GLY A 125 7.97 13.90 16.57
CA GLY A 125 7.33 15.14 16.15
C GLY A 125 7.74 16.39 16.97
N PRO A 126 7.05 17.54 16.78
CA PRO A 126 5.96 17.73 15.84
C PRO A 126 6.46 17.59 14.40
N TYR A 127 5.73 16.83 13.60
CA TYR A 127 5.95 16.79 12.16
C TYR A 127 5.37 18.06 11.52
N ALA A 128 5.67 18.26 10.24
CA ALA A 128 5.18 19.39 9.48
C ALA A 128 3.66 19.55 9.62
N GLU A 129 3.22 20.80 9.67
CA GLU A 129 1.81 21.21 9.72
C GLU A 129 1.03 20.73 10.98
N GLY A 130 1.69 20.04 11.92
CA GLY A 130 1.08 19.53 13.14
C GLY A 130 0.41 18.17 12.99
N HIS A 131 0.70 17.45 11.89
CA HIS A 131 0.21 16.09 11.66
C HIS A 131 0.90 15.05 12.55
N ASN A 132 0.33 13.85 12.60
CA ASN A 132 0.94 12.67 13.24
C ASN A 132 1.73 11.79 12.25
N TYR A 133 1.90 12.25 11.00
CA TYR A 133 2.74 11.66 9.95
C TYR A 133 3.67 12.73 9.39
N MET A 134 4.73 12.30 8.72
CA MET A 134 5.70 13.20 8.09
C MET A 134 5.24 13.58 6.67
N THR A 135 5.64 14.75 6.19
CA THR A 135 5.42 15.18 4.80
C THR A 135 6.72 15.54 4.09
N GLU A 136 6.65 15.96 2.83
CA GLU A 136 7.80 16.49 2.08
C GLU A 136 8.47 17.72 2.74
N GLN A 137 7.81 18.35 3.71
CA GLN A 137 8.35 19.50 4.45
C GLN A 137 9.23 19.08 5.65
N ASP A 138 9.17 17.82 6.06
CA ASP A 138 10.00 17.27 7.12
C ASP A 138 11.37 16.83 6.58
N ASP A 139 12.39 16.84 7.44
CA ASP A 139 13.65 16.15 7.14
C ASP A 139 13.45 14.64 7.34
N LEU A 140 13.01 13.95 6.28
CA LEU A 140 12.74 12.51 6.32
C LEU A 140 13.96 11.67 6.71
N TYR A 141 15.19 12.18 6.52
CA TYR A 141 16.41 11.51 6.96
C TYR A 141 16.61 11.58 8.49
N GLU A 142 15.92 12.48 9.18
CA GLU A 142 15.92 12.59 10.64
C GLU A 142 14.63 12.03 11.26
N THR A 143 13.46 12.39 10.73
CA THR A 143 12.16 12.08 11.33
C THR A 143 11.77 10.63 11.16
N PHE A 144 12.01 10.02 9.98
CA PHE A 144 11.66 8.61 9.78
C PHE A 144 12.53 7.68 10.62
N PRO A 145 13.87 7.79 10.67
CA PRO A 145 14.68 6.96 11.58
C PRO A 145 14.28 7.06 13.05
N CYS A 146 13.78 8.23 13.49
CA CYS A 146 13.21 8.37 14.83
C CYS A 146 11.96 7.51 14.98
N ALA A 147 10.97 7.70 14.11
CA ALA A 147 9.67 7.03 14.20
C ALA A 147 9.76 5.52 13.92
N ALA A 148 10.68 5.08 13.07
CA ALA A 148 10.86 3.69 12.66
C ALA A 148 11.55 2.82 13.73
N GLN A 149 12.31 3.42 14.65
CA GLN A 149 12.87 2.74 15.82
C GLN A 149 11.85 2.73 16.96
N VAL A 150 10.76 2.00 16.75
CA VAL A 150 9.61 1.90 17.66
C VAL A 150 9.93 1.16 18.96
N GLY A 151 11.04 0.40 18.99
CA GLY A 151 11.45 -0.37 20.15
C GLY A 151 11.01 -1.82 20.09
N THR A 152 11.39 -2.59 21.10
CA THR A 152 11.23 -4.05 21.14
C THR A 152 10.56 -4.52 22.43
N THR A 153 9.58 -3.75 22.90
CA THR A 153 8.83 -4.00 24.15
C THR A 153 7.35 -4.30 23.91
N GLY A 154 6.96 -4.48 22.66
CA GLY A 154 5.64 -4.88 22.24
C GLY A 154 5.26 -6.27 22.71
N ASN A 155 4.03 -6.66 22.40
CA ASN A 155 3.49 -7.96 22.76
C ASN A 155 4.12 -9.08 21.92
N THR A 156 4.05 -10.33 22.42
CA THR A 156 4.46 -11.55 21.69
C THR A 156 3.35 -12.13 20.80
N LEU A 157 2.31 -11.34 20.54
CA LEU A 157 1.20 -11.70 19.66
C LEU A 157 0.95 -10.46 18.82
N GLU A 158 1.59 -10.47 17.66
CA GLU A 158 1.70 -9.37 16.74
C GLU A 158 0.51 -9.39 15.77
N HIS A 159 0.06 -8.22 15.36
CA HIS A 159 -1.06 -8.05 14.45
C HIS A 159 -0.74 -7.14 13.26
N PRO A 160 0.30 -7.43 12.45
CA PRO A 160 0.72 -6.56 11.35
C PRO A 160 -0.38 -6.29 10.32
N LEU A 161 -1.22 -7.27 9.98
CA LEU A 161 -2.28 -7.05 8.98
C LEU A 161 -3.49 -6.32 9.56
N GLU A 162 -3.85 -6.55 10.82
CA GLU A 162 -4.89 -5.73 11.47
C GLU A 162 -4.38 -4.30 11.76
N ALA A 163 -3.10 -4.11 12.08
CA ALA A 163 -2.47 -2.79 12.20
C ALA A 163 -2.52 -2.03 10.88
N LEU A 164 -2.07 -2.65 9.79
CA LEU A 164 -2.13 -2.12 8.44
C LEU A 164 -3.56 -1.64 8.10
N THR A 165 -4.54 -2.53 8.23
CA THR A 165 -5.92 -2.18 7.86
C THR A 165 -6.54 -1.18 8.82
N SER A 166 -6.18 -1.18 10.10
CA SER A 166 -6.65 -0.18 11.06
C SER A 166 -6.10 1.21 10.75
N ALA A 167 -4.84 1.29 10.33
CA ALA A 167 -4.18 2.56 10.03
C ALA A 167 -4.88 3.33 8.89
N VAL A 168 -5.45 2.63 7.92
CA VAL A 168 -6.13 3.24 6.77
C VAL A 168 -7.66 3.29 6.89
N THR A 169 -8.26 2.67 7.92
CA THR A 169 -9.74 2.64 8.08
C THR A 169 -10.25 3.26 9.39
N LYS A 170 -9.38 3.51 10.37
CA LYS A 170 -9.74 4.03 11.69
C LYS A 170 -9.00 5.33 11.97
N MET A 171 -9.49 6.10 12.94
CA MET A 171 -8.85 7.30 13.48
C MET A 171 -8.65 8.43 12.46
N GLN A 172 -9.48 8.51 11.42
CA GLN A 172 -9.35 9.50 10.33
C GLN A 172 -10.12 10.80 10.58
N GLY A 173 -10.97 10.85 11.60
CA GLY A 173 -11.84 11.99 11.88
C GLY A 173 -11.08 13.20 12.47
N PRO A 174 -11.72 14.37 12.54
CA PRO A 174 -11.10 15.58 13.09
C PRO A 174 -10.59 15.40 14.53
N GLY A 175 -9.30 15.61 14.73
CA GLY A 175 -8.58 15.42 15.98
C GLY A 175 -8.28 13.97 16.36
N GLU A 176 -8.56 13.01 15.48
CA GLU A 176 -8.16 11.61 15.67
C GLU A 176 -6.73 11.38 15.18
N CYS A 177 -6.11 10.28 15.62
CA CYS A 177 -4.68 10.07 15.42
C CYS A 177 -4.22 10.08 13.96
N ASN A 178 -5.02 9.52 13.05
CA ASN A 178 -4.65 9.33 11.66
C ASN A 178 -5.30 10.37 10.74
N GLU A 179 -5.85 11.45 11.29
CA GLU A 179 -6.51 12.51 10.52
C GLU A 179 -5.66 12.97 9.34
N GLY A 180 -6.20 12.83 8.13
CA GLY A 180 -5.58 13.30 6.90
C GLY A 180 -4.42 12.46 6.38
N PHE A 181 -4.08 11.33 7.01
CA PHE A 181 -2.96 10.50 6.57
C PHE A 181 -3.21 9.84 5.22
N ILE A 182 -4.32 9.10 5.07
CA ILE A 182 -4.66 8.42 3.82
C ILE A 182 -5.46 9.35 2.92
N ARG A 183 -5.02 9.52 1.67
CA ARG A 183 -5.65 10.40 0.68
C ARG A 183 -6.23 9.56 -0.44
N ASP A 184 -7.46 9.86 -0.85
CA ASP A 184 -8.15 9.12 -1.93
C ASP A 184 -7.39 9.21 -3.26
N ASP A 185 -6.74 10.34 -3.54
CA ASP A 185 -6.02 10.66 -4.77
C ASP A 185 -4.49 10.40 -4.71
N ALA A 186 -4.04 9.58 -3.75
CA ALA A 186 -2.63 9.16 -3.62
C ALA A 186 -2.44 7.67 -3.91
N LEU A 187 -1.24 7.23 -4.27
CA LEU A 187 -0.87 5.81 -4.21
C LEU A 187 -0.63 5.42 -2.74
N LEU A 188 -1.16 4.28 -2.27
CA LEU A 188 -0.76 3.73 -0.97
C LEU A 188 0.42 2.77 -1.18
N VAL A 189 1.54 3.04 -0.53
CA VAL A 189 2.67 2.11 -0.46
C VAL A 189 2.83 1.66 0.99
N ALA A 190 2.37 0.45 1.30
CA ALA A 190 2.48 -0.12 2.64
C ALA A 190 3.65 -1.10 2.74
N VAL A 191 4.56 -0.83 3.68
CA VAL A 191 5.73 -1.65 3.98
C VAL A 191 5.51 -2.34 5.33
N ILE A 192 5.38 -3.66 5.32
CA ILE A 192 5.22 -4.48 6.52
C ILE A 192 6.59 -5.04 6.90
N VAL A 193 7.03 -4.83 8.13
CA VAL A 193 8.34 -5.31 8.63
C VAL A 193 8.12 -6.10 9.90
N THR A 194 8.20 -7.42 9.82
CA THR A 194 7.89 -8.33 10.93
C THR A 194 8.58 -9.67 10.75
N ASP A 195 8.95 -10.31 11.86
CA ASP A 195 9.41 -11.69 11.87
C ASP A 195 8.32 -12.66 12.36
N GLU A 196 7.06 -12.22 12.27
CA GLU A 196 5.86 -12.95 12.68
C GLU A 196 4.81 -12.97 11.55
N ASP A 197 3.76 -13.76 11.76
CA ASP A 197 2.59 -13.82 10.89
C ASP A 197 1.38 -13.16 11.56
N ASP A 198 0.29 -12.97 10.81
CA ASP A 198 -1.00 -12.53 11.37
C ASP A 198 -2.12 -13.47 10.91
N PRO A 199 -2.29 -14.63 11.57
CA PRO A 199 -3.19 -15.67 11.09
C PRO A 199 -4.66 -15.25 11.01
N GLY A 200 -5.26 -15.44 9.84
CA GLY A 200 -6.70 -15.27 9.63
C GLY A 200 -7.07 -14.89 8.21
N PRO A 201 -8.34 -15.02 7.81
CA PRO A 201 -8.78 -14.80 6.43
C PRO A 201 -8.34 -13.44 5.88
N VAL A 202 -7.60 -13.45 4.77
CA VAL A 202 -7.05 -12.22 4.14
C VAL A 202 -8.04 -11.50 3.23
N ALA A 203 -9.10 -12.15 2.77
CA ALA A 203 -10.08 -11.56 1.86
C ALA A 203 -10.69 -10.23 2.37
N HIS A 204 -11.09 -10.19 3.65
CA HIS A 204 -11.63 -8.96 4.24
C HIS A 204 -10.56 -7.89 4.47
N ARG A 205 -9.29 -8.29 4.64
CA ARG A 205 -8.16 -7.36 4.77
C ARG A 205 -7.83 -6.71 3.43
N TYR A 206 -7.86 -7.51 2.36
CA TYR A 206 -7.79 -7.04 0.97
C TYR A 206 -8.91 -6.03 0.67
N GLU A 207 -10.17 -6.37 0.97
CA GLU A 207 -11.32 -5.48 0.74
C GLU A 207 -11.14 -4.12 1.42
N LYS A 208 -10.70 -4.10 2.70
CA LYS A 208 -10.44 -2.84 3.41
C LYS A 208 -9.38 -1.96 2.73
N LEU A 209 -8.32 -2.55 2.20
CA LEU A 209 -7.23 -1.80 1.54
C LEU A 209 -7.69 -1.22 0.20
N VAL A 210 -8.40 -2.03 -0.59
CA VAL A 210 -8.96 -1.62 -1.87
C VAL A 210 -10.04 -0.55 -1.68
N ASP A 211 -10.93 -0.71 -0.70
CA ASP A 211 -11.96 0.28 -0.37
C ASP A 211 -11.36 1.60 0.13
N ALA A 212 -10.28 1.56 0.91
CA ALA A 212 -9.54 2.76 1.33
C ALA A 212 -8.95 3.54 0.14
N LYS A 213 -8.83 2.89 -1.03
CA LYS A 213 -8.37 3.46 -2.29
C LYS A 213 -9.49 3.55 -3.34
N GLY A 214 -10.74 3.68 -2.89
CA GLY A 214 -11.89 3.94 -3.77
C GLY A 214 -12.27 2.76 -4.66
N GLY A 215 -11.85 1.53 -4.33
CA GLY A 215 -12.09 0.35 -5.15
C GLY A 215 -10.97 0.06 -6.16
N HIS A 216 -9.90 0.87 -6.17
CA HIS A 216 -8.80 0.74 -7.11
C HIS A 216 -7.65 -0.07 -6.48
N GLU A 217 -7.59 -1.35 -6.82
CA GLU A 217 -6.54 -2.24 -6.33
C GLU A 217 -5.14 -1.83 -6.82
N ASP A 218 -5.01 -1.39 -8.07
CA ASP A 218 -3.75 -0.87 -8.63
C ASP A 218 -3.22 0.39 -7.90
N ASN A 219 -4.02 1.00 -7.02
CA ASN A 219 -3.57 2.10 -6.15
C ASN A 219 -2.94 1.63 -4.83
N VAL A 220 -2.74 0.32 -4.65
CA VAL A 220 -2.16 -0.29 -3.45
C VAL A 220 -0.91 -1.07 -3.82
N VAL A 221 0.22 -0.65 -3.26
CA VAL A 221 1.50 -1.34 -3.33
C VAL A 221 1.80 -1.93 -1.97
N LEU A 222 2.00 -3.25 -1.91
CA LEU A 222 2.35 -3.93 -0.66
C LEU A 222 3.77 -4.49 -0.73
N VAL A 223 4.59 -4.13 0.24
CA VAL A 223 5.94 -4.66 0.42
C VAL A 223 6.01 -5.40 1.76
N GLY A 224 6.24 -6.71 1.71
CA GLY A 224 6.45 -7.54 2.89
C GLY A 224 7.93 -7.82 3.11
N LEU A 225 8.50 -7.26 4.17
CA LEU A 225 9.78 -7.67 4.73
C LEU A 225 9.47 -8.65 5.85
N ILE A 226 9.35 -9.93 5.49
CA ILE A 226 8.83 -10.98 6.38
C ILE A 226 9.73 -12.22 6.41
N ASN A 227 9.46 -13.13 7.34
CA ASN A 227 10.03 -14.47 7.30
C ASN A 227 9.35 -15.32 6.22
N GLU A 228 10.03 -15.54 5.10
CA GLU A 228 9.57 -16.45 4.04
C GLU A 228 10.06 -17.89 4.26
N PRO A 229 9.32 -18.90 3.75
CA PRO A 229 9.81 -20.28 3.69
C PRO A 229 11.18 -20.37 3.00
N ASP A 230 12.03 -21.29 3.46
CA ASP A 230 13.32 -21.62 2.83
C ASP A 230 14.34 -20.46 2.74
N THR A 231 14.18 -19.40 3.55
CA THR A 231 15.16 -18.33 3.70
C THR A 231 16.21 -18.63 4.76
N GLU A 232 17.35 -17.92 4.72
CA GLU A 232 18.39 -18.00 5.75
C GLU A 232 18.01 -17.30 7.06
N CYS A 233 16.80 -16.73 7.15
CA CYS A 233 16.31 -16.12 8.38
C CYS A 233 16.22 -17.20 9.46
N GLN A 234 17.10 -17.09 10.45
CA GLN A 234 17.08 -17.99 11.59
C GLN A 234 15.83 -17.68 12.41
N LEU A 235 14.81 -18.52 12.28
CA LEU A 235 13.64 -18.49 13.15
C LEU A 235 14.11 -18.89 14.55
N GLY A 236 14.20 -17.91 15.46
CA GLY A 236 14.55 -18.10 16.85
C GLY A 236 13.46 -17.52 17.76
N GLY A 237 13.20 -18.17 18.89
CA GLY A 237 12.23 -17.66 19.87
C GLY A 237 10.78 -17.80 19.40
N HIS A 238 10.07 -16.67 19.30
CA HIS A 238 8.64 -16.61 18.98
C HIS A 238 8.36 -16.50 17.47
N ALA A 239 9.36 -16.08 16.67
CA ALA A 239 9.24 -15.83 15.24
C ALA A 239 8.55 -16.94 14.44
N SER A 240 7.73 -16.54 13.48
CA SER A 240 6.95 -17.42 12.61
C SER A 240 7.09 -17.03 11.13
N ILE A 241 6.72 -17.97 10.24
CA ILE A 241 6.70 -17.72 8.79
C ILE A 241 5.43 -16.93 8.46
N GLY A 242 5.57 -15.81 7.75
CA GLY A 242 4.48 -14.88 7.41
C GLY A 242 3.55 -15.37 6.30
N LEU A 243 2.96 -16.56 6.42
CA LEU A 243 2.17 -17.18 5.34
C LEU A 243 0.91 -16.39 4.98
N TRP A 244 0.20 -15.82 5.95
CA TRP A 244 -1.00 -15.03 5.66
C TRP A 244 -0.65 -13.63 5.15
N ILE A 245 0.50 -13.09 5.57
CA ILE A 245 1.02 -11.84 5.03
C ILE A 245 1.39 -12.03 3.55
N ASP A 246 2.14 -13.09 3.22
CA ASP A 246 2.46 -13.46 1.84
C ASP A 246 1.19 -13.71 1.01
N GLU A 247 0.21 -14.43 1.55
CA GLU A 247 -1.08 -14.66 0.88
C GLU A 247 -1.79 -13.33 0.54
N LEU A 248 -1.87 -12.39 1.49
CA LEU A 248 -2.47 -11.08 1.23
C LEU A 248 -1.70 -10.31 0.16
N ILE A 249 -0.36 -10.24 0.28
CA ILE A 249 0.49 -9.50 -0.65
C ILE A 249 0.35 -10.06 -2.07
N GLY A 250 0.30 -11.38 -2.21
CA GLY A 250 0.12 -12.06 -3.50
C GLY A 250 -1.25 -11.84 -4.15
N MET A 251 -2.22 -11.22 -3.45
CA MET A 251 -3.49 -10.80 -4.05
C MET A 251 -3.39 -9.48 -4.82
N PHE A 252 -2.35 -8.68 -4.61
CA PHE A 252 -2.17 -7.38 -5.25
C PHE A 252 -1.24 -7.47 -6.48
N SER A 253 -1.56 -6.71 -7.53
CA SER A 253 -0.78 -6.55 -8.76
C SER A 253 0.61 -5.95 -8.48
N HIS A 254 0.70 -5.14 -7.42
CA HIS A 254 1.92 -4.47 -6.94
C HIS A 254 2.39 -5.02 -5.58
N GLY A 255 2.26 -6.33 -5.38
CA GLY A 255 2.79 -7.04 -4.21
C GLY A 255 4.25 -7.49 -4.39
N THR A 256 5.08 -7.31 -3.36
CA THR A 256 6.46 -7.82 -3.32
C THR A 256 6.80 -8.32 -1.93
N VAL A 257 7.51 -9.44 -1.85
CA VAL A 257 8.01 -10.01 -0.59
C VAL A 257 9.53 -10.15 -0.65
N ALA A 258 10.19 -9.89 0.47
CA ALA A 258 11.60 -10.16 0.67
C ALA A 258 11.87 -10.63 2.13
N PRO A 259 12.99 -11.32 2.38
CA PRO A 259 13.32 -11.81 3.71
C PRO A 259 13.59 -10.65 4.68
N VAL A 260 12.93 -10.63 5.84
CA VAL A 260 13.11 -9.60 6.88
C VAL A 260 14.54 -9.53 7.43
N CYS A 261 15.30 -10.61 7.33
CA CYS A 261 16.71 -10.63 7.74
C CYS A 261 17.69 -10.27 6.61
N GLY A 262 17.18 -10.02 5.39
CA GLY A 262 17.93 -9.90 4.15
C GLY A 262 18.26 -8.47 3.74
N ASP A 263 18.52 -8.31 2.44
CA ASP A 263 18.72 -7.01 1.77
C ASP A 263 17.38 -6.50 1.22
N TYR A 264 16.96 -5.31 1.65
CA TYR A 264 15.69 -4.71 1.25
C TYR A 264 15.76 -3.96 -0.07
N SER A 265 16.95 -3.75 -0.62
CA SER A 265 17.18 -2.89 -1.79
C SER A 265 16.32 -3.27 -2.99
N GLN A 266 16.17 -4.56 -3.29
CA GLN A 266 15.38 -5.00 -4.42
C GLN A 266 13.88 -4.73 -4.23
N ALA A 267 13.34 -5.03 -3.05
CA ALA A 267 11.92 -4.80 -2.76
C ALA A 267 11.59 -3.30 -2.81
N PHE A 268 12.48 -2.47 -2.25
CA PHE A 268 12.37 -1.02 -2.30
C PHE A 268 12.50 -0.46 -3.72
N MET A 269 13.41 -0.98 -4.55
CA MET A 269 13.49 -0.57 -5.96
C MET A 269 12.21 -0.91 -6.73
N GLN A 270 11.63 -2.10 -6.53
CA GLN A 270 10.38 -2.47 -7.20
C GLN A 270 9.21 -1.57 -6.79
N ALA A 271 9.10 -1.22 -5.50
CA ALA A 271 8.10 -0.26 -5.06
C ALA A 271 8.30 1.13 -5.69
N VAL A 272 9.55 1.60 -5.78
CA VAL A 272 9.90 2.87 -6.45
C VAL A 272 9.56 2.83 -7.94
N GLU A 273 9.81 1.72 -8.63
CA GLU A 273 9.45 1.54 -10.04
C GLU A 273 7.94 1.63 -10.26
N VAL A 274 7.13 1.06 -9.36
CA VAL A 274 5.65 1.19 -9.42
C VAL A 274 5.23 2.64 -9.21
N VAL A 275 5.82 3.32 -8.22
CA VAL A 275 5.58 4.75 -7.99
C VAL A 275 5.92 5.56 -9.24
N GLU A 276 7.09 5.33 -9.85
CA GLU A 276 7.52 6.00 -11.09
C GLU A 276 6.61 5.69 -12.29
N ALA A 277 6.08 4.48 -12.41
CA ALA A 277 5.17 4.09 -13.49
C ALA A 277 3.79 4.75 -13.34
N ALA A 278 3.18 4.70 -12.15
CA ALA A 278 1.95 5.43 -11.81
C ALA A 278 2.11 6.94 -12.06
N CYS A 279 3.36 7.40 -12.04
CA CYS A 279 3.72 8.77 -12.32
C CYS A 279 3.80 9.15 -13.81
N GLN A 280 4.13 8.21 -14.69
CA GLN A 280 4.32 8.48 -16.12
C GLN A 280 3.02 8.39 -16.94
N ASP A 281 2.05 7.59 -16.48
CA ASP A 281 0.85 7.24 -17.24
C ASP A 281 -0.29 8.28 -17.19
N GLY A 282 -0.12 9.43 -16.54
CA GLY A 282 -1.10 10.52 -16.54
C GLY A 282 -0.57 11.89 -16.96
N GLY A 283 0.40 11.89 -17.90
CA GLY A 283 0.90 13.08 -18.61
C GLY A 283 0.23 13.33 -19.95
#